data_AF-T1AGU1-F1
#
_entry.id   AF-T1AGU1-F1
#
_cell.length_a   1.000
_cell.length_b   1.000
_cell.length_c   1.000
_cell.angle_alpha   90.00
_cell.angle_beta   90.00
_cell.angle_gamma   90.00
#
_symmetry.space_group_name_H-M   'P 1'
#
loop_
_entity.id
_entity.type
_entity.pdbx_description
1 polymer ?
#
loop_
_entity_poly.entity_id
_entity_poly.type
_entity_poly.pdbx_seq_one_letter_code
_entity_poly.pdbx_strand_id
1 'polypeptide(L)' 'QKERRTPLFSSSEKKIHTLDTLLPALEKQRQAGRTIVFTNGCFDLLHAGHIEVLEEARSLGDFLVVAMNTD' A
#
# COMPACT_ATOMS: atom_id res chain seq x y z
N GLN A 1 20.60 -18.70 -10.45
CA GLN A 1 19.53 -17.81 -10.89
C GLN A 1 18.64 -17.54 -9.69
N LYS A 2 18.84 -16.40 -9.01
CA LYS A 2 18.01 -16.00 -7.87
C LYS A 2 17.97 -14.47 -7.92
N GLU A 3 16.90 -13.96 -8.51
CA GLU A 3 16.65 -12.53 -8.66
C GLU A 3 16.58 -11.91 -7.26
N ARG A 4 17.62 -11.15 -6.92
CA ARG A 4 17.65 -10.29 -5.75
C ARG A 4 16.62 -9.19 -5.99
N ARG A 5 15.43 -9.33 -5.39
CA ARG A 5 14.49 -8.22 -5.22
C ARG A 5 15.25 -7.08 -4.55
N THR A 6 15.55 -6.03 -5.31
CA THR A 6 16.13 -4.80 -4.81
C THR A 6 15.20 -4.24 -3.73
N PRO A 7 15.71 -3.85 -2.54
CA PRO A 7 14.86 -3.27 -1.52
C PRO A 7 14.41 -1.90 -2.03
N LEU A 8 13.14 -1.82 -2.42
CA LEU A 8 12.49 -0.63 -2.97
C LEU A 8 12.16 0.36 -1.83
N PHE A 9 13.17 0.88 -1.14
CA PHE A 9 12.99 2.02 -0.24
C PHE A 9 12.90 3.30 -1.06
N SER A 10 11.79 3.46 -1.78
CA SER A 10 11.34 4.75 -2.28
C SER A 10 10.89 5.59 -1.09
N SER A 11 11.38 6.83 -0.98
CA SER A 11 11.12 7.79 0.10
C SER A 11 9.70 7.65 0.69
N SER A 12 9.62 7.41 2.00
CA SER A 12 8.37 7.18 2.74
C SER A 12 7.36 8.33 2.57
N GLU A 13 7.82 9.55 2.36
CA GLU A 13 6.97 10.73 2.12
C GLU A 13 6.13 10.62 0.84
N LYS A 14 6.61 9.87 -0.17
CA LYS A 14 5.88 9.71 -1.44
C LYS A 14 4.64 8.84 -1.33
N LYS A 15 4.43 8.15 -0.19
CA LYS A 15 3.32 7.21 0.01
C LYS A 15 2.17 7.79 0.83
N ILE A 16 2.37 8.94 1.47
CA ILE A 16 1.34 9.60 2.27
C ILE A 16 0.54 10.50 1.34
N HIS A 17 -0.76 10.22 1.23
CA HIS A 17 -1.67 10.94 0.36
C HIS A 17 -2.92 11.38 1.12
N THR A 18 -3.36 12.62 0.86
CA THR A 18 -4.74 13.03 1.14
C THR A 18 -5.69 12.41 0.12
N LEU A 19 -6.99 12.44 0.37
CA LEU A 19 -7.98 11.94 -0.59
C LEU A 19 -7.86 12.63 -1.96
N ASP A 20 -7.71 13.96 -1.96
CA ASP A 20 -7.61 14.76 -3.20
C ASP A 20 -6.39 14.40 -4.05
N THR A 21 -5.29 14.01 -3.39
CA THR A 21 -4.07 13.59 -4.10
C THR A 21 -4.09 12.10 -4.45
N LEU A 22 -4.81 11.29 -3.70
CA LEU A 22 -4.95 9.85 -3.92
C LEU A 22 -5.90 9.55 -5.10
N LEU A 23 -7.03 10.24 -5.21
CA LEU A 23 -8.04 9.94 -6.23
C LEU A 23 -7.48 9.96 -7.67
N PRO A 24 -6.70 10.98 -8.10
CA PRO A 24 -6.07 10.96 -9.43
C PRO A 24 -5.06 9.82 -9.62
N ALA A 25 -4.36 9.41 -8.56
CA ALA A 25 -3.43 8.30 -8.62
C ALA A 25 -4.15 6.96 -8.81
N LEU A 26 -5.26 6.76 -8.09
CA LEU A 26 -6.11 5.57 -8.25
C LEU A 26 -6.72 5.49 -9.64
N GLU A 27 -7.17 6.61 -10.20
CA GLU A 27 -7.71 6.64 -11.55
C GLU A 27 -6.66 6.19 -12.58
N LYS A 28 -5.42 6.66 -12.46
CA LYS A 28 -4.30 6.16 -13.29
C LYS A 28 -4.08 4.66 -13.14
N GLN A 29 -4.23 4.12 -11.93
CA GLN A 29 -4.11 2.66 -11.71
C GLN A 29 -5.28 1.90 -12.36
N ARG A 30 -6.51 2.40 -12.22
CA ARG A 30 -7.71 1.81 -12.86
C ARG A 30 -7.58 1.79 -14.38
N GLN A 31 -7.13 2.90 -14.98
CA GLN A 31 -6.89 3.01 -16.42
C GLN A 31 -5.78 2.08 -16.91
N ALA A 32 -4.81 1.77 -16.05
CA ALA A 32 -3.78 0.76 -16.32
C ALA A 32 -4.25 -0.69 -16.12
N GLY A 33 -5.54 -0.91 -15.80
CA GLY A 33 -6.12 -2.24 -15.58
C GLY A 33 -5.63 -2.94 -14.30
N ARG A 34 -5.07 -2.18 -13.35
CA ARG A 34 -4.50 -2.73 -12.11
C ARG A 34 -5.58 -3.01 -11.07
N THR A 35 -5.41 -4.12 -10.35
CA THR A 35 -6.24 -4.47 -9.20
C THR A 35 -5.80 -3.65 -8.00
N ILE A 36 -6.70 -2.80 -7.50
CA ILE A 36 -6.46 -1.96 -6.33
C ILE A 36 -7.04 -2.65 -5.11
N VAL A 37 -6.18 -2.92 -4.12
CA VAL A 37 -6.56 -3.47 -2.82
C VAL A 37 -6.61 -2.33 -1.80
N PHE A 38 -7.59 -2.39 -0.91
CA PHE A 38 -7.76 -1.41 0.14
C PHE A 38 -7.84 -2.13 1.49
N THR A 39 -7.17 -1.58 2.50
CA THR A 39 -7.35 -1.97 3.90
C THR A 39 -7.24 -0.74 4.79
N ASN A 40 -7.67 -0.85 6.04
CA ASN A 40 -7.53 0.20 7.04
C ASN A 40 -7.02 -0.37 8.37
N GLY A 41 -6.46 0.49 9.21
CA GLY A 41 -6.05 0.11 10.56
C GLY A 41 -5.47 1.28 11.35
N CYS A 42 -5.42 1.12 12.67
CA CYS A 42 -4.71 2.04 13.57
C CYS A 42 -3.20 1.83 13.50
N PHE A 43 -2.75 0.57 13.36
CA PHE A 43 -1.33 0.17 13.23
C PHE A 43 -0.41 0.74 14.31
N ASP A 44 -0.93 1.00 15.52
CA ASP A 44 -0.11 1.36 16.67
C ASP A 44 0.82 0.20 17.06
N LEU A 45 2.07 0.52 17.38
CA LEU A 45 3.19 -0.40 17.62
C LEU A 45 3.22 -1.58 16.63
N LEU A 46 3.79 -1.33 15.44
CA LEU A 46 3.95 -2.35 14.39
C LEU A 46 4.62 -3.63 14.92
N HIS A 47 3.92 -4.75 14.74
CA HIS A 47 4.40 -6.09 15.07
C HIS A 47 4.14 -7.07 13.91
N ALA A 48 4.71 -8.27 14.01
CA ALA A 48 4.66 -9.30 12.95
C ALA A 48 3.25 -9.54 12.40
N GLY A 49 2.23 -9.63 13.26
CA GLY A 49 0.84 -9.79 12.82
C GLY A 49 0.34 -8.69 11.86
N HIS A 50 0.69 -7.42 12.07
CA HIS A 50 0.32 -6.35 11.12
C HIS A 50 1.07 -6.48 9.79
N ILE A 51 2.32 -6.92 9.83
CA ILE A 51 3.11 -7.15 8.61
C ILE A 51 2.50 -8.28 7.79
N GLU A 52 2.13 -9.40 8.42
CA GLU A 52 1.48 -10.53 7.76
C GLU A 52 0.18 -10.11 7.07
N VAL A 53 -0.66 -9.33 7.76
CA VAL A 53 -1.91 -8.79 7.18
C VAL A 53 -1.63 -7.87 5.99
N LEU A 54 -0.62 -7.00 6.08
CA LEU A 54 -0.27 -6.09 4.99
C LEU A 54 0.37 -6.82 3.80
N GLU A 55 1.15 -7.87 4.04
CA GLU A 55 1.72 -8.72 3.00
C GLU A 55 0.63 -9.53 2.29
N GLU A 56 -0.31 -10.11 3.05
CA GLU A 56 -1.46 -10.79 2.49
C GLU A 56 -2.28 -9.83 1.63
N ALA A 57 -2.66 -8.66 2.16
CA ALA A 57 -3.39 -7.64 1.41
C ALA A 57 -2.63 -7.21 0.15
N ARG A 58 -1.31 -7.04 0.23
CA ARG A 58 -0.48 -6.71 -0.93
C ARG A 58 -0.48 -7.81 -1.98
N SER A 59 -0.61 -9.08 -1.59
CA SER A 59 -0.61 -10.22 -2.51
C SER A 59 -1.89 -10.32 -3.36
N LEU A 60 -2.99 -9.70 -2.91
CA LEU A 60 -4.31 -9.77 -3.56
C LEU A 60 -4.46 -8.84 -4.77
N GLY A 61 -3.45 -8.03 -5.11
CA GLY A 61 -3.52 -7.15 -6.26
C GLY A 61 -2.22 -6.42 -6.58
N ASP A 62 -2.33 -5.36 -7.36
CA ASP A 62 -1.19 -4.63 -7.93
C ASP A 62 -0.85 -3.36 -7.14
N PHE A 63 -1.86 -2.76 -6.50
CA PHE A 63 -1.75 -1.49 -5.79
C PHE A 63 -2.49 -1.56 -4.45
N LEU A 64 -1.76 -1.48 -3.34
CA LEU A 64 -2.34 -1.48 -1.99
C LEU A 64 -2.48 -0.05 -1.47
N VAL A 65 -3.68 0.29 -1.03
CA VAL A 65 -4.00 1.50 -0.27
C VAL A 65 -4.25 1.10 1.18
N VAL A 66 -3.57 1.78 2.11
CA VAL A 66 -3.76 1.59 3.55
C VAL A 66 -4.28 2.89 4.13
N ALA A 67 -5.51 2.88 4.66
CA ALA A 67 -6.02 3.99 5.42
C ALA A 67 -5.54 3.91 6.87
N MET A 68 -4.94 4.99 7.35
CA MET A 68 -4.57 5.15 8.75
C MET A 68 -5.75 5.79 9.48
N ASN A 69 -6.27 5.10 10.49
CA ASN A 69 -7.31 5.65 11.35
C ASN A 69 -6.70 6.68 12.30
N THR A 70 -7.42 7.76 12.58
CA THR A 70 -7.07 8.70 13.67
C THR A 70 -7.50 8.10 15.00
N ASP A 71 -6.67 8.25 16.03
CA ASP A 71 -6.98 7.83 17.41
C ASP A 71 -8.21 8.55 18.00
#